data_AF-Q1HVX2-F1
#
_entry.id   AF-Q1HVX2-F1
#
_cell.length_a   1.000
_cell.length_b   1.000
_cell.length_c   1.000
_cell.angle_alpha   90.00
_cell.angle_beta   90.00
_cell.angle_gamma   90.00
#
_symmetry.space_group_name_H-M   'P 1'
#
loop_
_entity.id
_entity.type
_entity.pdbx_description
1 polymer ?
#
loop_
_entity_poly.entity_id
_entity_poly.type
_entity_poly.pdbx_seq_one_letter_code
_entity_poly.pdbx_strand_id
1 'polypeptide(L)'
;MHVRSLDCTEDELLSIAATIEEYSNHPIAKAITAYAKEHQTAIQSGTDFRAIVGKGAQVTINGETYYAGNKALYEEFGVSLQMWNEPIREMQRIGQTVILVGTNKVILGMISVADSIRSTTYGTIQELKRSGIRETVMLTGDNEGTAEHIAQKAKVDRYFANLLPEDKVHSVKQLQ
;
A
#
# COMPACT_ATOMS: atom_id res chain seq x y z
N MET A 1 -1.97 6.91 6.65
CA MET A 1 -2.99 6.23 5.84
C MET A 1 -4.10 7.24 5.61
N HIS A 2 -4.74 7.26 4.44
CA HIS A 2 -5.96 8.05 4.25
C HIS A 2 -7.10 7.10 3.90
N VAL A 3 -8.27 7.34 4.48
CA VAL A 3 -9.51 6.63 4.21
C VAL A 3 -10.47 7.64 3.60
N ARG A 4 -11.14 7.28 2.51
CA ARG A 4 -12.15 8.14 1.87
C ARG A 4 -13.32 7.28 1.44
N SER A 5 -14.48 7.49 2.04
CA SER A 5 -15.72 6.79 1.69
C SER A 5 -16.64 7.67 0.82
N LEU A 6 -17.63 7.02 0.19
CA LEU A 6 -18.71 7.67 -0.56
C LEU A 6 -20.08 7.27 -0.02
N ASP A 7 -20.39 5.96 -0.10
CA ASP A 7 -21.72 5.41 0.21
C ASP A 7 -21.76 4.70 1.58
N CYS A 8 -20.74 4.89 2.41
CA CYS A 8 -20.63 4.35 3.76
C CYS A 8 -19.80 5.29 4.64
N THR A 9 -19.68 4.98 5.93
CA THR A 9 -18.75 5.69 6.82
C THR A 9 -17.30 5.23 6.59
N GLU A 10 -16.33 6.05 6.96
CA GLU A 10 -14.90 5.67 6.89
C GLU A 10 -14.60 4.46 7.78
N ASP A 11 -15.25 4.36 8.94
CA ASP A 11 -15.12 3.21 9.85
C ASP A 11 -15.70 1.92 9.25
N GLU A 12 -16.84 1.98 8.56
CA GLU A 12 -17.39 0.83 7.85
C GLU A 12 -16.47 0.40 6.69
N LEU A 13 -15.97 1.35 5.91
CA LEU A 13 -15.03 1.08 4.82
C LEU A 13 -13.76 0.41 5.35
N LEU A 14 -13.20 0.95 6.44
CA LEU A 14 -12.01 0.41 7.08
C LEU A 14 -12.29 -0.97 7.70
N SER A 15 -13.46 -1.18 8.31
CA SER A 15 -13.89 -2.49 8.83
C SER A 15 -13.95 -3.55 7.74
N ILE A 16 -14.56 -3.23 6.59
CA ILE A 16 -14.63 -4.13 5.43
C ILE A 16 -13.22 -4.45 4.92
N ALA A 17 -12.40 -3.43 4.70
CA ALA A 17 -11.03 -3.60 4.21
C ALA A 17 -10.18 -4.44 5.15
N ALA A 18 -10.21 -4.15 6.46
CA ALA A 18 -9.47 -4.91 7.47
C ALA A 18 -9.96 -6.36 7.54
N THR A 19 -11.26 -6.61 7.39
CA THR A 19 -11.82 -7.97 7.36
C THR A 19 -11.30 -8.77 6.17
N ILE A 20 -11.21 -8.16 4.98
CA ILE A 20 -10.62 -8.81 3.80
C ILE A 20 -9.11 -9.09 4.04
N GLU A 21 -8.41 -8.11 4.59
CA GLU A 21 -6.96 -8.13 4.73
C GLU A 21 -6.44 -8.97 5.90
N GLU A 22 -7.27 -9.34 6.88
CA GLU A 22 -6.90 -10.23 8.00
C GLU A 22 -6.44 -11.62 7.49
N TYR A 23 -6.88 -12.03 6.30
CA TYR A 23 -6.52 -13.30 5.66
C TYR A 23 -5.29 -13.19 4.73
N SER A 24 -4.72 -11.99 4.59
CA SER A 24 -3.66 -11.66 3.64
C SER A 24 -2.33 -11.39 4.34
N ASN A 25 -1.24 -11.98 3.84
CA ASN A 25 0.11 -11.76 4.38
C ASN A 25 0.86 -10.58 3.73
N HIS A 26 0.20 -9.84 2.84
CA HIS A 26 0.83 -8.73 2.13
C HIS A 26 1.18 -7.56 3.07
N PRO A 27 2.26 -6.79 2.80
CA PRO A 27 2.61 -5.62 3.62
C PRO A 27 1.48 -4.58 3.73
N ILE A 28 0.71 -4.39 2.65
CA ILE A 28 -0.46 -3.50 2.63
C ILE A 28 -1.54 -4.01 3.58
N ALA A 29 -1.82 -5.32 3.55
CA ALA A 29 -2.77 -5.97 4.44
C ALA A 29 -2.45 -5.73 5.92
N LYS A 30 -1.16 -5.88 6.27
CA LYS A 30 -0.66 -5.62 7.62
C LYS A 30 -0.81 -4.16 8.01
N ALA A 31 -0.61 -3.23 7.08
CA ALA A 31 -0.78 -1.81 7.35
C ALA A 31 -2.26 -1.46 7.61
N ILE A 32 -3.19 -2.01 6.83
CA ILE A 32 -4.64 -1.79 6.98
C ILE A 32 -5.14 -2.39 8.29
N THR A 33 -4.78 -3.64 8.60
CA THR A 33 -5.21 -4.30 9.85
C THR A 33 -4.59 -3.64 11.09
N ALA A 34 -3.34 -3.16 11.02
CA ALA A 34 -2.73 -2.39 12.10
C ALA A 34 -3.44 -1.06 12.32
N TYR A 35 -3.76 -0.34 11.24
CA TYR A 35 -4.48 0.93 11.32
C TYR A 35 -5.88 0.77 11.91
N ALA A 36 -6.63 -0.27 11.49
CA ALA A 36 -7.92 -0.61 12.05
C ALA A 36 -7.84 -0.91 13.56
N LYS A 37 -6.81 -1.66 14.01
CA LYS A 37 -6.58 -1.95 15.44
C LYS A 37 -6.28 -0.69 16.24
N GLU A 38 -5.48 0.23 15.71
CA GLU A 38 -5.16 1.51 16.34
C GLU A 38 -6.40 2.40 16.49
N HIS A 39 -7.31 2.37 15.51
CA HIS A 39 -8.55 3.15 15.51
C HIS A 39 -9.73 2.42 16.17
N GLN A 40 -9.47 1.26 16.80
CA GLN A 40 -10.48 0.43 17.45
C GLN A 40 -11.64 0.03 16.52
N THR A 41 -11.39 -0.01 15.21
CA THR A 41 -12.36 -0.40 14.20
C THR A 41 -12.58 -1.91 14.29
N ALA A 42 -13.84 -2.32 14.33
CA ALA A 42 -14.20 -3.73 14.42
C ALA A 42 -13.78 -4.48 13.16
N ILE A 43 -13.05 -5.58 13.33
CA ILE A 43 -12.81 -6.56 12.26
C ILE A 43 -13.94 -7.59 12.34
N GLN A 44 -14.63 -7.79 11.22
CA GLN A 44 -15.79 -8.68 11.15
C GLN A 44 -15.35 -10.11 10.87
N SER A 45 -16.28 -11.07 11.01
CA SER A 45 -16.06 -12.42 10.52
C SER A 45 -16.46 -12.51 9.05
N GLY A 46 -15.55 -12.96 8.21
CA GLY A 46 -15.80 -13.20 6.79
C GLY A 46 -15.68 -14.67 6.41
N THR A 47 -16.37 -15.06 5.34
CA THR A 47 -16.23 -16.38 4.69
C THR A 47 -15.73 -16.23 3.26
N ASP A 48 -15.37 -17.35 2.63
CA ASP A 48 -15.05 -17.41 1.19
C ASP A 48 -13.92 -16.46 0.76
N PHE A 49 -12.93 -16.26 1.62
CA PHE A 49 -11.77 -15.47 1.28
C PHE A 49 -11.10 -16.01 0.02
N ARG A 50 -10.80 -15.10 -0.92
CA ARG A 50 -10.07 -15.45 -2.15
C ARG A 50 -9.14 -14.33 -2.56
N ALA A 51 -7.86 -14.66 -2.71
CA ALA A 51 -6.88 -13.79 -3.35
C ALA A 51 -7.12 -13.75 -4.88
N ILE A 52 -7.09 -12.55 -5.45
CA ILE A 52 -7.21 -12.27 -6.88
C ILE A 52 -5.85 -11.77 -7.35
N VAL A 53 -5.05 -12.70 -7.88
CA VAL A 53 -3.63 -12.49 -8.19
C VAL A 53 -3.42 -11.23 -9.04
N GLY A 54 -2.56 -10.33 -8.54
CA GLY A 54 -2.21 -9.07 -9.22
C GLY A 54 -3.27 -7.97 -9.14
N LYS A 55 -4.41 -8.20 -8.47
CA LYS A 55 -5.54 -7.26 -8.44
C LYS A 55 -6.02 -6.93 -7.04
N GLY A 56 -6.14 -7.91 -6.15
CA GLY A 56 -6.70 -7.69 -4.83
C GLY A 56 -7.15 -8.98 -4.15
N ALA A 57 -8.18 -8.88 -3.32
CA ALA A 57 -8.82 -10.01 -2.65
C ALA A 57 -10.31 -9.75 -2.45
N GLN A 58 -11.04 -10.80 -2.08
CA GLN A 58 -12.45 -10.74 -1.69
C GLN A 58 -12.72 -11.47 -0.39
N VAL A 59 -13.83 -11.13 0.25
CA VAL A 59 -14.43 -11.89 1.35
C VAL A 59 -15.96 -11.68 1.33
N THR A 60 -16.71 -12.65 1.83
CA THR A 60 -18.15 -12.52 2.05
C THR A 60 -18.42 -12.14 3.51
N ILE A 61 -19.14 -11.04 3.73
CA ILE A 61 -19.53 -10.53 5.05
C ILE A 61 -21.06 -10.44 5.06
N ASN A 62 -21.71 -11.09 6.03
CA ASN A 62 -23.17 -11.09 6.16
C ASN A 62 -23.93 -11.46 4.86
N GLY A 63 -23.35 -12.34 4.03
CA GLY A 63 -23.95 -12.79 2.76
C GLY A 63 -23.67 -11.90 1.55
N GLU A 64 -22.93 -10.79 1.71
CA GLU A 64 -22.52 -9.91 0.62
C GLU A 64 -21.01 -10.03 0.37
N THR A 65 -20.61 -10.11 -0.91
CA THR A 65 -19.21 -10.21 -1.30
C THR A 65 -18.60 -8.83 -1.50
N TYR A 66 -17.56 -8.56 -0.71
CA TYR A 66 -16.76 -7.35 -0.79
C TYR A 66 -15.39 -7.65 -1.37
N TYR A 67 -14.82 -6.64 -2.00
CA TYR A 67 -13.54 -6.66 -2.70
C TYR A 67 -12.68 -5.51 -2.20
N ALA A 68 -11.38 -5.78 -2.08
CA ALA A 68 -10.35 -4.77 -1.87
C ALA A 68 -9.27 -4.98 -2.94
N GLY A 69 -9.00 -3.97 -3.77
CA GLY A 69 -8.08 -4.14 -4.88
C GLY A 69 -7.74 -2.87 -5.66
N ASN A 70 -6.94 -3.03 -6.72
CA ASN A 70 -6.56 -1.94 -7.60
C ASN A 70 -7.63 -1.63 -8.65
N LYS A 71 -7.41 -0.58 -9.45
CA LYS A 71 -8.33 -0.17 -10.53
C LYS A 71 -8.69 -1.29 -11.51
N ALA A 72 -7.75 -2.18 -11.83
CA ALA A 72 -7.94 -3.22 -12.84
C ALA A 72 -8.99 -4.24 -12.39
N LEU A 73 -9.15 -4.45 -11.09
CA LEU A 73 -10.22 -5.28 -10.54
C LEU A 73 -11.61 -4.76 -10.89
N TYR A 74 -11.82 -3.45 -10.72
CA TYR A 74 -13.11 -2.80 -10.94
C TYR A 74 -13.39 -2.54 -12.42
N GLU A 75 -12.34 -2.31 -13.22
CA GLU A 75 -12.44 -2.28 -14.68
C GLU A 75 -12.97 -3.62 -15.22
N GLU A 76 -12.53 -4.75 -14.68
CA GLU A 76 -13.02 -6.07 -15.08
C GLU A 76 -14.47 -6.34 -14.69
N PHE A 77 -14.94 -5.75 -13.59
CA PHE A 77 -16.35 -5.78 -13.22
C PHE A 77 -17.21 -4.83 -14.04
N GLY A 78 -16.61 -3.95 -14.85
CA GLY A 78 -17.32 -2.91 -15.59
C GLY A 78 -17.84 -1.77 -14.69
N VAL A 79 -17.26 -1.60 -13.50
CA VAL A 79 -17.65 -0.53 -12.57
C VAL A 79 -16.98 0.79 -13.00
N SER A 80 -17.76 1.87 -13.05
CA SER A 80 -17.25 3.18 -13.45
C SER A 80 -16.23 3.74 -12.44
N LEU A 81 -15.07 4.16 -12.96
CA LEU A 81 -13.99 4.79 -12.18
C LEU A 81 -13.95 6.32 -12.35
N GLN A 82 -14.89 6.93 -13.08
CA GLN A 82 -14.80 8.35 -13.44
C GLN A 82 -14.56 9.26 -12.23
N MET A 83 -15.30 9.05 -11.13
CA MET A 83 -15.17 9.83 -9.90
C MET A 83 -13.93 9.49 -9.06
N TRP A 84 -13.32 8.32 -9.27
CA TRP A 84 -12.16 7.84 -8.52
C TRP A 84 -10.83 8.17 -9.21
N ASN A 85 -10.84 8.45 -10.51
CA ASN A 85 -9.64 8.71 -11.29
C ASN A 85 -8.77 9.85 -10.71
N GLU A 86 -9.36 10.98 -10.35
CA GLU A 86 -8.60 12.11 -9.80
C GLU A 86 -8.12 11.86 -8.35
N PRO A 87 -8.97 11.39 -7.41
CA PRO A 87 -8.53 11.00 -6.07
C PRO A 87 -7.40 9.96 -6.08
N ILE A 88 -7.47 8.95 -6.96
CA ILE A 88 -6.41 7.96 -7.12
C ILE A 88 -5.11 8.63 -7.56
N ARG A 89 -5.16 9.48 -8.60
CA ARG A 89 -3.97 10.19 -9.11
C ARG A 89 -3.35 11.11 -8.08
N GLU A 90 -4.16 11.78 -7.25
CA GLU A 90 -3.68 12.64 -6.18
C GLU A 90 -2.84 11.86 -5.17
N MET A 91 -3.36 10.74 -4.67
CA MET A 91 -2.64 9.89 -3.72
C MET A 91 -1.39 9.25 -4.33
N GLN A 92 -1.46 8.82 -5.60
CA GLN A 92 -0.31 8.26 -6.31
C GLN A 92 0.81 9.28 -6.52
N ARG A 93 0.48 10.56 -6.78
CA ARG A 93 1.47 11.65 -6.91
C ARG A 93 2.29 11.87 -5.64
N ILE A 94 1.72 11.58 -4.48
CA ILE A 94 2.41 11.67 -3.17
C ILE A 94 2.99 10.32 -2.72
N GLY A 95 3.17 9.36 -3.64
CA GLY A 95 3.83 8.08 -3.36
C GLY A 95 2.99 7.09 -2.55
N GLN A 96 1.66 7.24 -2.52
CA GLN A 96 0.78 6.30 -1.83
C GLN A 96 0.20 5.25 -2.78
N THR A 97 0.17 4.01 -2.32
CA THR A 97 -0.57 2.92 -2.95
C THR A 97 -2.06 3.04 -2.61
N VAL A 98 -2.93 3.01 -3.61
CA VAL A 98 -4.39 3.14 -3.44
C VAL A 98 -5.08 1.79 -3.61
N ILE A 99 -5.95 1.48 -2.67
CA ILE A 99 -6.80 0.29 -2.63
C ILE A 99 -8.26 0.77 -2.69
N LEU A 100 -8.98 0.34 -3.71
CA LEU A 100 -10.42 0.56 -3.83
C LEU A 100 -11.15 -0.56 -3.10
N VAL A 101 -12.23 -0.20 -2.40
CA VAL A 101 -13.04 -1.11 -1.60
C VAL A 101 -14.50 -0.99 -2.01
N GLY A 102 -15.18 -2.12 -2.16
CA GLY A 102 -16.59 -2.14 -2.57
C GLY A 102 -17.05 -3.51 -3.03
N THR A 103 -18.13 -3.55 -3.80
CA THR A 103 -18.68 -4.80 -4.38
C THR A 103 -18.29 -4.91 -5.85
N ASN A 104 -18.72 -5.97 -6.52
CA ASN A 104 -18.58 -6.07 -7.98
C ASN A 104 -19.51 -5.13 -8.77
N LYS A 105 -20.30 -4.29 -8.09
CA LYS A 105 -21.24 -3.35 -8.72
C LYS A 105 -20.90 -1.89 -8.43
N VAL A 106 -20.33 -1.61 -7.26
CA VAL A 106 -20.07 -0.24 -6.79
C VAL A 106 -18.81 -0.18 -5.94
N ILE A 107 -18.08 0.94 -6.05
CA ILE A 107 -16.96 1.26 -5.17
C ILE A 107 -17.50 2.09 -4.01
N LEU A 108 -17.33 1.59 -2.78
CA LEU A 108 -17.77 2.26 -1.55
C LEU A 108 -16.77 3.31 -1.08
N GLY A 109 -15.49 3.14 -1.44
CA GLY A 109 -14.43 4.03 -1.02
C GLY A 109 -13.04 3.62 -1.48
N MET A 110 -12.04 4.37 -1.02
CA MET A 110 -10.63 4.06 -1.20
C MET A 110 -9.85 4.21 0.11
N ILE A 111 -8.81 3.39 0.25
CA ILE A 111 -7.79 3.50 1.30
C ILE A 111 -6.44 3.71 0.61
N SER A 112 -5.66 4.68 1.07
CA SER A 112 -4.30 4.90 0.59
C SER A 112 -3.27 4.62 1.69
N VAL A 113 -2.27 3.82 1.33
CA VAL A 113 -1.21 3.36 2.22
C VAL A 113 0.11 3.89 1.67
N ALA A 114 0.89 4.57 2.51
CA ALA A 114 2.24 4.97 2.15
C ALA A 114 3.12 3.71 2.02
N ASP A 115 4.08 3.74 1.10
CA ASP A 115 5.00 2.63 0.94
C ASP A 115 5.68 2.29 2.28
N SER A 116 5.49 1.05 2.70
CA SER A 116 6.13 0.51 3.89
C SER A 116 7.35 -0.30 3.47
N ILE A 117 8.42 -0.23 4.27
CA ILE A 117 9.56 -1.11 4.07
C ILE A 117 9.10 -2.55 4.22
N ARG A 118 9.41 -3.38 3.21
CA ARG A 118 9.23 -4.83 3.29
C ARG A 118 10.02 -5.37 4.48
N SER A 119 9.41 -6.24 5.28
CA SER A 119 10.07 -6.83 6.47
C SER A 119 11.37 -7.56 6.14
N THR A 120 11.54 -8.02 4.90
CA THR A 120 12.76 -8.71 4.42
C THR A 120 13.88 -7.74 4.05
N THR A 121 13.61 -6.45 3.82
CA THR A 121 14.58 -5.49 3.28
C THR A 121 15.87 -5.44 4.10
N TYR A 122 15.76 -5.38 5.43
CA TYR A 122 16.94 -5.39 6.30
C TYR A 122 17.77 -6.68 6.13
N GLY A 123 17.12 -7.85 6.14
CA GLY A 123 17.78 -9.14 5.96
C GLY A 123 18.51 -9.22 4.62
N THR A 124 17.86 -8.80 3.53
CA THR A 124 18.46 -8.77 2.19
C THR A 124 19.67 -7.83 2.12
N ILE A 125 19.61 -6.65 2.74
CA ILE A 125 20.76 -5.73 2.80
C ILE A 125 21.94 -6.38 3.55
N GLN A 126 21.67 -7.09 4.65
CA GLN A 126 22.70 -7.81 5.39
C GLN A 126 23.33 -8.94 4.56
N GLU A 127 22.54 -9.67 3.78
CA GLU A 127 23.04 -10.71 2.88
C GLU A 127 23.91 -10.15 1.75
N LEU A 128 23.53 -9.01 1.16
CA LEU A 128 24.35 -8.30 0.19
C LEU A 128 25.69 -7.89 0.80
N LYS A 129 25.68 -7.34 2.02
CA LYS A 129 26.91 -6.97 2.74
C LYS A 129 27.81 -8.18 2.99
N ARG A 130 27.24 -9.31 3.41
CA ARG A 130 27.97 -10.58 3.59
C ARG A 130 28.54 -11.13 2.28
N SER A 131 27.92 -10.80 1.15
CA SER A 131 28.39 -11.20 -0.19
C SER A 131 29.50 -10.30 -0.75
N GLY A 132 29.97 -9.31 0.01
CA GLY A 132 31.08 -8.43 -0.35
C GLY A 132 30.69 -7.04 -0.85
N ILE A 133 29.38 -6.72 -0.89
CA ILE A 133 28.92 -5.36 -1.18
C ILE A 133 29.25 -4.47 0.02
N ARG A 134 30.15 -3.50 -0.17
CA ARG A 134 30.68 -2.67 0.93
C ARG A 134 29.77 -1.52 1.32
N GLU A 135 29.00 -1.00 0.39
CA GLU A 135 28.16 0.18 0.59
C GLU A 135 26.81 -0.02 -0.11
N THR A 136 25.74 0.34 0.60
CA THR A 136 24.37 0.35 0.11
C THR A 136 23.80 1.75 0.23
N VAL A 137 23.34 2.30 -0.89
CA VAL A 137 22.83 3.68 -0.97
C VAL A 137 21.39 3.66 -1.45
N MET A 138 20.50 4.36 -0.73
CA MET A 138 19.10 4.52 -1.11
C MET A 138 18.88 5.85 -1.86
N LEU A 139 18.24 5.80 -3.02
CA LEU A 139 17.86 6.99 -3.80
C LEU A 139 16.33 7.08 -3.85
N THR A 140 15.74 8.10 -3.23
CA THR A 140 14.28 8.30 -3.22
C THR A 140 13.88 9.70 -3.64
N GLY A 141 12.67 9.80 -4.21
CA GLY A 141 12.01 11.08 -4.47
C GLY A 141 11.20 11.57 -3.26
N ASP A 142 11.07 10.74 -2.22
CA ASP A 142 10.36 11.11 -0.99
C ASP A 142 11.10 12.19 -0.22
N ASN A 143 10.37 12.89 0.66
CA ASN A 143 10.95 13.90 1.52
C ASN A 143 11.97 13.34 2.52
N GLU A 144 12.74 14.25 3.12
CA GLU A 144 13.86 13.93 4.02
C GLU A 144 13.43 13.01 5.17
N GLY A 145 12.33 13.32 5.87
CA GLY A 145 11.89 12.55 7.03
C GLY A 145 11.44 11.13 6.66
N THR A 146 10.81 10.95 5.49
CA THR A 146 10.42 9.63 4.99
C THR A 146 11.66 8.83 4.61
N ALA A 147 12.59 9.45 3.89
CA ALA A 147 13.84 8.83 3.47
C ALA A 147 14.69 8.41 4.68
N GLU A 148 14.82 9.27 5.69
CA GLU A 148 15.58 8.98 6.91
C GLU A 148 14.99 7.77 7.66
N HIS A 149 13.68 7.80 7.92
CA HIS A 149 12.99 6.71 8.63
C HIS A 149 13.15 5.38 7.89
N ILE A 150 13.06 5.41 6.56
CA ILE A 150 13.23 4.23 5.74
C ILE A 150 14.69 3.75 5.79
N ALA A 151 15.65 4.64 5.60
CA ALA A 151 17.07 4.32 5.63
C ALA A 151 17.48 3.67 6.96
N GLN A 152 17.00 4.21 8.08
CA GLN A 152 17.28 3.71 9.43
C GLN A 152 16.73 2.29 9.65
N LYS A 153 15.50 2.03 9.21
CA LYS A 153 14.87 0.69 9.30
C LYS A 153 15.54 -0.33 8.39
N ALA A 154 15.92 0.08 7.19
CA ALA A 154 16.60 -0.77 6.21
C ALA A 154 18.09 -1.00 6.55
N LYS A 155 18.70 -0.12 7.38
CA LYS A 155 20.14 -0.09 7.69
C LYS A 155 21.04 0.01 6.45
N VAL A 156 20.61 0.85 5.51
CA VAL A 156 21.47 1.31 4.41
C VAL A 156 22.54 2.26 4.94
N ASP A 157 23.64 2.39 4.21
CA ASP A 157 24.79 3.19 4.66
C ASP A 157 24.55 4.68 4.43
N ARG A 158 23.90 5.02 3.31
CA ARG A 158 23.57 6.41 2.93
C ARG A 158 22.23 6.46 2.22
N TYR A 159 21.61 7.63 2.22
CA TYR A 159 20.44 7.91 1.40
C TYR A 159 20.50 9.31 0.79
N PHE A 160 19.72 9.50 -0.27
CA PHE A 160 19.44 10.79 -0.89
C PHE A 160 17.92 10.92 -1.06
N ALA A 161 17.37 12.04 -0.60
CA ALA A 161 15.93 12.34 -0.60
C ALA A 161 15.59 13.47 -1.57
N ASN A 162 14.30 13.70 -1.80
CA ASN A 162 13.75 14.74 -2.68
C ASN A 162 14.29 14.70 -4.12
N LEU A 163 14.77 13.54 -4.58
CA LEU A 163 15.38 13.42 -5.91
C LEU A 163 14.34 13.37 -7.03
N LEU A 164 14.53 14.21 -8.05
CA LEU A 164 13.86 14.05 -9.34
C LEU A 164 14.45 12.86 -10.11
N PRO A 165 13.75 12.34 -11.15
CA PRO A 165 14.27 11.26 -11.98
C PRO A 165 15.67 11.52 -12.54
N GLU A 166 15.94 12.73 -13.03
CA GLU A 166 17.29 13.14 -13.48
C GLU A 166 18.34 13.12 -12.36
N ASP A 167 17.98 13.57 -11.15
CA ASP A 167 18.90 13.61 -10.02
C ASP A 167 19.35 12.21 -9.60
N LYS A 168 18.44 11.22 -9.65
CA LYS A 168 18.78 9.82 -9.37
C LYS A 168 19.87 9.31 -10.31
N VAL A 169 19.77 9.63 -11.60
CA VAL A 169 20.79 9.25 -12.60
C VAL A 169 22.12 9.93 -12.29
N HIS A 170 22.09 11.20 -11.87
CA HIS A 170 23.29 11.93 -11.48
C HIS A 170 23.94 11.33 -10.22
N SER A 171 23.17 11.01 -9.19
CA SER A 171 23.68 10.37 -7.96
C SER A 171 24.36 9.04 -8.25
N VAL A 172 23.82 8.21 -9.14
CA VAL A 172 24.48 6.95 -9.54
C VAL A 172 25.84 7.22 -10.19
N LYS A 173 25.95 8.24 -11.05
CA LYS A 173 27.24 8.59 -11.69
C LYS A 173 28.29 9.09 -10.69
N GLN A 174 27.89 9.75 -9.61
CA GLN A 174 28.81 10.20 -8.56
C GLN A 174 29.33 9.07 -7.66
N LEU A 175 28.65 7.91 -7.65
CA LEU A 175 28.98 6.75 -6.83
C LEU A 175 29.80 5.68 -7.59
N GLN A 176 30.03 5.87 -8.89
CA GLN A 176 30.90 5.03 -9.74
C GLN A 176 32.36 5.51 -9.68
#